data_AF-V9G3I5-F1
#
_entry.id   AF-V9G3I5-F1
#
_cell.length_a   1.000
_cell.length_b   1.000
_cell.length_c   1.000
_cell.angle_alpha   90.00
_cell.angle_beta   90.00
_cell.angle_gamma   90.00
#
_symmetry.space_group_name_H-M   'P 1'
#
loop_
_entity.id
_entity.type
_entity.pdbx_description
1 polymer ?
#
loop_
_entity_poly.entity_id
_entity_poly.type
_entity_poly.pdbx_seq_one_letter_code
_entity_poly.pdbx_strand_id
1 'polypeptide(L)' 'MDEAAQFGAYLGGLCLYGVSTMIWFAVLSRLPLSIAYPLQSLAYVLALIPAYFLFHETINFTKIVGVAVIVFGAYLIVK' A
#
# COMPACT_ATOMS: atom_id res chain seq x y z
N MET A 1 7.58 -5.69 27.04
CA MET A 1 6.34 -5.08 26.48
C MET A 1 5.20 -5.89 27.03
N ASP A 2 4.25 -5.26 27.74
CA ASP A 2 3.11 -5.96 28.36
C ASP A 2 2.29 -6.73 27.31
N GLU A 3 1.91 -7.98 27.60
CA GLU A 3 1.05 -8.80 26.72
C GLU A 3 -0.28 -8.09 26.38
N ALA A 4 -0.80 -7.30 27.33
CA ALA A 4 -2.00 -6.47 27.14
C ALA A 4 -1.82 -5.38 26.07
N ALA A 5 -0.63 -4.77 25.97
CA ALA A 5 -0.33 -3.77 24.94
C ALA A 5 -0.22 -4.40 23.54
N GLN A 6 0.30 -5.63 23.47
CA GLN A 6 0.42 -6.36 22.21
C GLN A 6 -0.95 -6.81 21.69
N PHE A 7 -1.84 -7.27 22.58
CA PHE A 7 -3.23 -7.60 22.24
C PHE A 7 -3.98 -6.39 21.67
N GLY A 8 -3.82 -5.22 22.29
CA GLY A 8 -4.40 -3.97 21.78
C GLY A 8 -3.88 -3.60 20.38
N ALA A 9 -2.58 -3.76 20.14
CA ALA A 9 -1.98 -3.51 18.82
C ALA A 9 -2.51 -4.46 17.74
N TYR A 10 -2.69 -5.75 18.05
CA TYR A 10 -3.27 -6.72 17.11
C TYR A 10 -4.72 -6.40 16.76
N LEU A 11 -5.55 -6.06 17.75
CA LEU A 11 -6.93 -5.60 17.53
C LEU A 11 -6.98 -4.33 16.68
N GLY A 12 -6.11 -3.36 16.97
CA GLY A 12 -5.99 -2.14 16.17
C GLY A 12 -5.62 -2.43 14.72
N GLY A 13 -4.63 -3.29 14.49
CA GLY A 13 -4.24 -3.73 13.15
C GLY A 13 -5.37 -4.46 12.41
N LEU A 14 -6.10 -5.35 13.09
CA LEU A 14 -7.24 -6.06 12.52
C LEU A 14 -8.37 -5.10 12.11
N CYS A 15 -8.69 -4.12 12.96
CA CYS A 15 -9.69 -3.09 12.64
C CYS A 15 -9.28 -2.26 11.42
N LEU A 16 -8.02 -1.81 11.37
CA LEU A 16 -7.48 -1.07 10.21
C LEU A 16 -7.55 -1.90 8.94
N TYR A 17 -7.23 -3.19 9.01
CA TYR A 17 -7.31 -4.09 7.87
C TYR A 17 -8.75 -4.29 7.37
N GLY A 18 -9.70 -4.44 8.31
CA GLY A 18 -11.12 -4.51 8.01
C GLY A 18 -11.64 -3.26 7.29
N VAL A 19 -11.30 -2.07 7.80
CA VAL A 19 -11.64 -0.79 7.17
C VAL A 19 -10.99 -0.65 5.79
N SER A 20 -9.71 -0.97 5.66
CA SER A 20 -9.00 -0.96 4.38
C SER A 20 -9.67 -1.87 3.34
N THR A 21 -10.14 -3.04 3.76
CA THR A 21 -10.85 -3.99 2.89
C THR A 21 -12.19 -3.44 2.44
N MET A 22 -12.95 -2.81 3.34
CA MET A 22 -14.22 -2.15 2.98
C MET A 22 -14.02 -1.03 1.97
N ILE A 23 -13.00 -0.18 2.17
CA ILE A 23 -12.64 0.87 1.21
C ILE A 23 -12.28 0.24 -0.13
N TRP A 24 -11.50 -0.85 -0.13
CA TRP A 24 -11.10 -1.54 -1.36
C TRP A 24 -12.31 -2.10 -2.13
N PHE A 25 -13.27 -2.71 -1.44
CA PHE A 25 -14.52 -3.15 -2.08
C PHE A 25 -15.35 -1.97 -2.61
N ALA A 26 -15.39 -0.84 -1.91
CA ALA A 26 -16.03 0.37 -2.42
C ALA A 26 -15.37 0.84 -3.72
N VAL A 27 -14.04 0.82 -3.82
CA VAL A 27 -13.31 1.15 -5.06
C VAL A 27 -13.68 0.18 -6.18
N LEU A 28 -13.63 -1.13 -5.92
CA LEU A 28 -13.97 -2.17 -6.91
C LEU A 28 -15.44 -2.11 -7.37
N SER A 29 -16.35 -1.58 -6.55
CA SER A 29 -17.74 -1.38 -6.96
C SER A 29 -17.94 -0.19 -7.91
N ARG A 30 -16.96 0.73 -7.98
CA ARG A 30 -17.03 2.00 -8.73
C ARG A 30 -16.13 2.01 -9.96
N LEU A 31 -15.03 1.26 -9.93
CA LEU A 31 -14.00 1.23 -10.97
C LEU A 31 -13.87 -0.16 -11.57
N PRO A 32 -13.62 -0.26 -12.90
CA PRO A 32 -13.26 -1.53 -13.50
C PRO A 32 -11.92 -2.04 -12.94
N LEU A 33 -11.78 -3.37 -12.83
CA LEU A 33 -10.59 -4.03 -12.31
C LEU A 33 -9.31 -3.56 -13.03
N SER A 34 -9.37 -3.37 -14.35
CA SER A 34 -8.24 -2.89 -15.16
C SER A 34 -7.71 -1.52 -14.75
N ILE A 35 -8.50 -0.68 -14.08
CA ILE A 35 -8.09 0.64 -13.58
C ILE A 35 -7.76 0.58 -12.08
N ALA A 36 -8.47 -0.26 -11.32
CA ALA A 36 -8.25 -0.42 -9.89
C ALA A 36 -6.84 -0.97 -9.57
N TYR A 37 -6.34 -1.95 -10.32
CA TYR A 37 -5.00 -2.52 -10.08
C TYR A 37 -3.85 -1.53 -10.35
N PRO A 38 -3.86 -0.74 -11.45
CA PRO A 38 -2.95 0.38 -11.61
C PRO A 38 -2.97 1.38 -10.45
N LEU A 39 -4.16 1.72 -9.93
CA LEU A 39 -4.28 2.60 -8.76
C LEU A 39 -3.66 1.95 -7.51
N GLN A 40 -3.84 0.65 -7.30
CA GLN A 40 -3.24 -0.08 -6.19
C GLN A 40 -1.71 -0.07 -6.24
N SER A 41 -1.12 -0.02 -7.44
CA SER A 41 0.33 0.06 -7.60
C SER A 41 0.94 1.35 -7.03
N LEU A 42 0.16 2.44 -6.96
CA LEU A 42 0.59 3.69 -6.34
C LEU A 42 0.87 3.54 -4.84
N ALA A 43 0.25 2.54 -4.19
CA ALA A 43 0.53 2.22 -2.80
C ALA A 43 2.01 1.86 -2.57
N TYR A 44 2.71 1.28 -3.55
CA TYR A 44 4.14 1.01 -3.44
C TYR A 44 4.97 2.31 -3.36
N VAL A 45 4.60 3.33 -4.13
CA VAL A 45 5.25 4.65 -4.07
C VAL A 45 4.98 5.29 -2.70
N LEU A 46 3.73 5.26 -2.26
CA LEU A 46 3.32 5.82 -0.99
C LEU A 46 3.95 5.09 0.20
N ALA A 47 4.19 3.78 0.10
CA ALA A 47 4.85 2.98 1.13
C ALA A 47 6.35 3.28 1.24
N LEU A 48 7.02 3.69 0.16
CA LEU A 48 8.44 4.08 0.21
C LEU A 48 8.67 5.31 1.09
N ILE A 49 7.71 6.24 1.14
CA ILE A 49 7.82 7.48 1.92
C ILE A 49 7.99 7.19 3.42
N PRO A 50 7.04 6.52 4.11
CA PRO A 50 7.22 6.19 5.52
C PRO A 50 8.33 5.15 5.72
N ALA A 51 8.60 4.25 4.76
CA ALA A 51 9.73 3.33 4.86
C ALA A 51 11.06 4.08 5.02
N TYR A 52 11.27 5.17 4.25
CA TYR A 52 12.45 6.01 4.39
C TYR A 52 12.40 6.92 5.62
N PHE A 53 11.30 7.63 5.84
CA PHE A 53 11.23 8.70 6.85
C PHE A 53 10.90 8.22 8.27
N LEU A 54 10.00 7.25 8.43
CA LEU A 54 9.61 6.73 9.75
C LEU A 54 10.46 5.53 10.15
N PHE A 55 10.59 4.57 9.25
CA PHE A 55 11.28 3.30 9.53
C PHE A 55 12.79 3.38 9.27
N HIS A 56 13.28 4.48 8.70
CA HIS A 56 14.70 4.70 8.37
C HIS A 56 15.30 3.55 7.57
N GLU A 57 14.50 2.90 6.72
CA GLU A 57 14.98 1.82 5.86
C GLU A 57 15.92 2.37 4.79
N THR A 58 17.03 1.64 4.57
CA THR A 58 17.93 1.92 3.47
C THR A 58 17.24 1.59 2.15
N ILE A 59 16.81 2.62 1.42
CA ILE A 59 16.23 2.45 0.09
C ILE A 59 17.37 2.30 -0.92
N ASN A 60 17.58 1.07 -1.39
CA ASN A 60 18.54 0.79 -2.45
C ASN A 60 18.01 1.32 -3.81
N PHE A 61 18.91 1.70 -4.70
CA PHE A 61 18.63 2.14 -6.06
C PHE A 61 17.74 1.14 -6.82
N THR A 62 17.95 -0.17 -6.61
CA THR A 62 17.10 -1.22 -7.20
C THR A 62 15.63 -1.11 -6.79
N LYS A 63 15.32 -0.76 -5.52
CA LYS A 63 13.92 -0.56 -5.07
C LYS A 63 13.29 0.62 -5.81
N ILE A 64 14.03 1.71 -5.97
CA ILE A 64 13.54 2.92 -6.66
C ILE A 64 13.25 2.61 -8.12
N VAL A 65 14.17 1.94 -8.81
CA VAL A 65 13.98 1.54 -10.22
C VAL A 65 12.80 0.57 -10.36
N GLY A 66 12.67 -0.41 -9.47
CA GLY A 66 11.55 -1.34 -9.48
C GLY A 66 10.19 -0.63 -9.32
N VAL A 67 10.09 0.32 -8.39
CA VAL A 67 8.89 1.13 -8.19
C VAL A 67 8.59 1.99 -9.42
N ALA A 68 9.61 2.59 -10.04
CA ALA A 68 9.44 3.35 -11.27
C ALA A 68 8.90 2.48 -12.42
N VAL A 69 9.38 1.24 -12.56
CA VAL A 69 8.88 0.27 -13.54
C VAL A 69 7.42 -0.11 -13.27
N ILE A 70 7.06 -0.35 -12.00
CA ILE A 70 5.67 -0.67 -11.61
C ILE A 70 4.73 0.49 -11.97
N VAL A 71 5.09 1.72 -11.61
CA VAL A 71 4.29 2.92 -11.91
C VAL A 71 4.18 3.15 -13.42
N PHE A 72 5.27 2.95 -14.14
CA PHE A 72 5.27 3.08 -15.60
C PHE A 72 4.35 2.03 -16.26
N GLY A 73 4.44 0.77 -15.83
CA GLY A 73 3.54 -0.30 -16.29
C GLY A 73 2.07 0.01 -15.97
N ALA A 74 1.78 0.52 -14.77
CA ALA A 74 0.45 0.95 -14.38
C ALA A 74 -0.08 2.10 -15.26
N TYR A 75 0.76 3.09 -15.58
CA TYR A 75 0.40 4.19 -16.48
C TYR A 75 0.02 3.69 -17.88
N LEU A 76 0.77 2.72 -18.43
CA LEU A 76 0.47 2.14 -19.74
C LEU A 76 -0.87 1.40 -19.78
N ILE A 77 -1.30 0.80 -18.68
CA ILE A 77 -2.60 0.10 -18.59
C ILE A 77 -3.78 1.09 -18.57
N VAL A 78 -3.58 2.26 -17.98
CA VAL A 78 -4.62 3.30 -17.82
C VAL A 78 -4.78 4.17 -19.08
N LYS A 79 -3.74 4.25 -19.91
CA LYS A 79 -3.74 5.05 -21.14
C LYS A 79 -4.52 4.38 -22.27
#